data_AF-A0A4Q7DNE4-F1
#
_entry.id   AF-A0A4Q7DNE4-F1
#
_cell.length_a   1.000
_cell.length_b   1.000
_cell.length_c   1.000
_cell.angle_alpha   90.00
_cell.angle_beta   90.00
_cell.angle_gamma   90.00
#
_symmetry.space_group_name_H-M   'P 1'
#
loop_
_entity.id
_entity.type
_entity.pdbx_description
1 polymer ?
#
loop_
_entity_poly.entity_id
_entity_poly.type
_entity_poly.pdbx_seq_one_letter_code
_entity_poly.pdbx_strand_id
1 'polypeptide(L)'
;MSYTQSERTEYKKSAKTIAGLLGDHFSELEKEALDLQTDHYKSYAEEGQKRLVKALEKNNFSLAQLENKPTKHPDSTNVHQVSNKEENTNEHF
;
A
#
# COMPACT_ATOMS: atom_id res chain seq x y z
N MET A 1 -9.87 -29.27 4.58
CA MET A 1 -9.51 -28.77 5.92
C MET A 1 -10.29 -27.49 6.15
N SER A 2 -10.90 -27.29 7.31
CA SER A 2 -11.67 -26.08 7.61
C SER A 2 -10.76 -25.03 8.24
N TYR A 3 -10.67 -23.85 7.64
CA TYR A 3 -9.90 -22.72 8.19
C TYR A 3 -10.60 -22.11 9.40
N THR A 4 -9.83 -21.79 10.43
CA THR A 4 -10.25 -20.96 11.56
C THR A 4 -10.48 -19.51 11.11
N GLN A 5 -11.26 -18.74 11.88
CA GLN A 5 -11.53 -17.33 11.56
C GLN A 5 -10.26 -16.48 11.49
N SER A 6 -9.28 -16.79 12.34
CA SER A 6 -7.98 -16.12 12.36
C SER A 6 -7.22 -16.36 11.05
N GLU A 7 -7.09 -17.61 10.62
CA GLU A 7 -6.41 -17.97 9.37
C GLU A 7 -7.06 -17.30 8.16
N ARG A 8 -8.40 -17.30 8.09
CA ARG A 8 -9.14 -16.61 7.01
C ARG A 8 -8.81 -15.12 6.95
N THR A 9 -8.74 -14.49 8.12
CA THR A 9 -8.41 -13.07 8.24
C THR A 9 -6.97 -12.79 7.82
N GLU A 10 -6.03 -13.65 8.21
CA GLU A 10 -4.62 -13.53 7.85
C GLU A 10 -4.40 -13.72 6.35
N TYR A 11 -4.98 -14.75 5.73
CA TYR A 11 -4.88 -14.95 4.28
C TYR A 11 -5.49 -13.78 3.51
N LYS A 12 -6.65 -13.28 3.94
CA LYS A 12 -7.27 -12.09 3.34
C LYS A 12 -6.37 -10.85 3.43
N LYS A 13 -5.79 -10.59 4.61
CA LYS A 13 -4.85 -9.47 4.81
C LYS A 13 -3.60 -9.62 3.93
N SER A 14 -3.04 -10.83 3.87
CA SER A 14 -1.87 -11.13 3.05
C SER A 14 -2.15 -10.88 1.57
N ALA A 15 -3.24 -11.43 1.03
CA ALA A 15 -3.65 -11.22 -0.35
C ALA A 15 -3.86 -9.74 -0.68
N LYS A 16 -4.49 -8.97 0.23
CA LYS A 16 -4.67 -7.52 0.06
C LYS A 16 -3.35 -6.76 -0.01
N THR A 17 -2.41 -7.07 0.87
CA THR A 17 -1.08 -6.46 0.88
C THR A 17 -0.32 -6.77 -0.41
N ILE A 18 -0.33 -8.03 -0.83
CA ILE A 18 0.36 -8.48 -2.05
C ILE A 18 -0.25 -7.83 -3.30
N ALA A 19 -1.58 -7.73 -3.39
CA ALA A 19 -2.26 -7.02 -4.46
C ALA A 19 -1.84 -5.55 -4.52
N GLY A 20 -1.81 -4.86 -3.37
CA GLY A 20 -1.34 -3.48 -3.29
C GLY A 20 0.12 -3.30 -3.74
N LEU A 21 0.99 -4.26 -3.45
CA LEU A 21 2.40 -4.22 -3.87
C LEU A 21 2.59 -4.53 -5.37
N LEU A 22 1.75 -5.39 -5.94
CA LEU A 22 1.77 -5.72 -7.37
C LEU A 22 1.02 -4.69 -8.23
N GLY A 23 0.17 -3.87 -7.63
CA GLY A 23 -0.73 -2.95 -8.33
C GLY A 23 -2.04 -3.59 -8.78
N ASP A 24 -2.35 -4.79 -8.31
CA ASP A 24 -3.60 -5.50 -8.63
C ASP A 24 -4.79 -4.94 -7.84
N HIS A 25 -5.98 -4.97 -8.42
CA HIS A 25 -7.19 -4.56 -7.72
C HIS A 25 -7.72 -5.68 -6.82
N PHE A 26 -7.56 -5.52 -5.52
CA PHE A 26 -8.05 -6.50 -4.54
C PHE A 26 -9.56 -6.79 -4.67
N SER A 27 -10.36 -5.82 -5.12
CA SER A 27 -11.79 -6.01 -5.36
C SER A 27 -12.12 -7.01 -6.46
N GLU A 28 -11.21 -7.26 -7.41
CA GLU A 28 -11.37 -8.30 -8.43
C GLU A 28 -11.14 -9.69 -7.83
N LEU A 29 -10.12 -9.82 -6.98
CA LEU A 29 -9.89 -11.00 -6.13
C LEU A 29 -11.08 -11.34 -5.24
N GLU A 30 -11.74 -10.33 -4.65
CA GLU A 30 -12.93 -10.56 -3.82
C GLU A 30 -14.11 -11.11 -4.64
N LYS A 31 -14.20 -10.76 -5.93
CA LYS A 31 -15.27 -11.23 -6.84
C LYS A 31 -15.01 -12.66 -7.34
N GLU A 32 -13.74 -12.99 -7.64
CA GLU A 32 -13.35 -14.31 -8.14
C GLU A 32 -13.42 -15.41 -7.07
N ALA A 33 -13.24 -15.02 -5.81
CA ALA A 33 -13.17 -15.91 -4.66
C ALA A 33 -14.45 -16.74 -4.38
N LEU A 34 -15.63 -16.32 -4.86
CA LEU A 34 -16.95 -16.96 -4.70
C LEU A 34 -17.08 -17.83 -3.42
N ASP A 35 -17.04 -19.16 -3.55
CA ASP A 35 -17.21 -20.13 -2.46
C ASP A 35 -15.90 -20.59 -1.79
N LEU A 36 -14.76 -20.41 -2.46
CA LEU A 36 -13.42 -20.83 -2.00
C LEU A 36 -12.55 -19.64 -1.60
N GLN A 37 -13.18 -18.64 -1.01
CA GLN A 37 -12.58 -17.33 -0.78
C GLN A 37 -11.27 -17.40 0.02
N THR A 38 -11.18 -18.32 1.00
CA THR A 38 -9.96 -18.45 1.81
C THR A 38 -8.83 -19.14 1.06
N ASP A 39 -9.12 -20.23 0.35
CA ASP A 39 -8.14 -20.91 -0.51
C ASP A 39 -7.65 -19.99 -1.62
N HIS A 40 -8.55 -19.22 -2.23
CA HIS A 40 -8.21 -18.26 -3.28
C HIS A 40 -7.26 -17.17 -2.79
N TYR A 41 -7.53 -16.58 -1.61
CA TYR A 41 -6.59 -15.61 -1.01
C TYR A 41 -5.26 -16.23 -0.63
N LYS A 42 -5.25 -17.46 -0.11
CA LYS A 42 -4.02 -18.17 0.22
C LYS A 42 -3.18 -18.39 -1.04
N SER A 43 -3.76 -18.97 -2.08
CA SER A 43 -3.07 -19.23 -3.35
C SER A 43 -2.57 -17.95 -3.99
N TYR A 44 -3.41 -16.91 -4.03
CA TYR A 44 -2.99 -15.61 -4.58
C TYR A 44 -1.83 -15.01 -3.79
N ALA A 45 -1.84 -15.06 -2.46
CA ALA A 45 -0.74 -14.56 -1.66
C ALA A 45 0.57 -15.31 -1.95
N GLU A 46 0.53 -16.65 -2.03
CA GLU A 46 1.70 -17.48 -2.34
C GLU A 46 2.25 -17.22 -3.76
N GLU A 47 1.38 -17.09 -4.76
CA GLU A 47 1.78 -16.78 -6.12
C GLU A 47 2.29 -15.35 -6.28
N GLY A 48 1.59 -14.40 -5.66
CA GLY A 48 1.94 -12.98 -5.72
C GLY A 48 3.27 -12.70 -5.01
N GLN A 49 3.60 -13.39 -3.92
CA GLN A 49 4.95 -13.36 -3.34
C GLN A 49 6.02 -13.79 -4.35
N LYS A 50 5.80 -14.87 -5.09
CA LYS A 50 6.74 -15.31 -6.15
C LYS A 50 6.87 -14.26 -7.26
N ARG A 51 5.76 -13.60 -7.63
CA ARG A 51 5.77 -12.52 -8.63
C ARG A 51 6.55 -11.31 -8.13
N LEU A 52 6.37 -10.91 -6.87
CA LEU A 52 7.13 -9.82 -6.24
C LEU A 52 8.62 -10.14 -6.23
N VAL A 53 9.03 -11.33 -5.78
CA VAL A 53 10.44 -11.73 -5.78
C VAL A 53 11.02 -11.68 -7.20
N LYS A 54 10.33 -12.25 -8.19
CA LYS A 54 10.77 -12.19 -9.60
C LYS A 54 10.86 -10.75 -10.13
N ALA A 55 9.93 -9.88 -9.74
CA ALA A 55 9.96 -8.48 -10.14
C ALA A 55 11.16 -7.76 -9.51
N LEU A 56 11.47 -8.02 -8.24
CA LEU A 56 12.64 -7.45 -7.56
C LEU A 56 13.95 -7.96 -8.17
N GLU A 57 14.05 -9.26 -8.45
CA GLU A 57 15.20 -9.87 -9.14
C GLU A 57 15.40 -9.24 -10.52
N LYS A 58 14.34 -9.11 -11.32
CA LYS A 58 14.39 -8.51 -12.66
C LYS A 58 14.83 -7.04 -12.65
N ASN A 59 14.49 -6.31 -11.59
CA ASN A 59 14.88 -4.91 -11.44
C ASN A 59 16.25 -4.72 -10.78
N ASN A 60 17.03 -5.80 -10.56
CA ASN A 60 18.28 -5.80 -9.79
C ASN A 60 18.13 -5.07 -8.44
N PHE A 61 16.94 -5.16 -7.85
CA PHE A 61 16.65 -4.49 -6.59
C PHE A 61 17.36 -5.25 -5.47
N SER A 62 18.40 -4.64 -4.90
CA SER A 62 19.12 -5.22 -3.77
C SER A 62 18.46 -4.77 -2.47
N LEU A 63 18.24 -5.72 -1.55
CA LEU A 63 17.71 -5.44 -0.20
C LEU A 63 18.55 -4.37 0.54
N ALA A 64 19.85 -4.27 0.23
CA ALA A 64 20.76 -3.26 0.78
C ALA A 64 20.42 -1.81 0.36
N GLN A 65 19.61 -1.62 -0.68
CA GLN A 65 19.09 -0.29 -1.06
C GLN A 65 17.92 0.15 -0.18
N LEU A 66 17.26 -0.79 0.53
CA LEU A 66 16.17 -0.49 1.45
C LEU A 66 16.70 0.14 2.75
N GLU A 67 17.88 -0.31 3.23
CA GLU A 67 18.56 0.26 4.40
C GLU A 67 19.15 1.66 4.16
N ASN A 68 19.39 2.02 2.89
CA ASN A 68 19.95 3.32 2.49
C ASN A 68 18.92 4.31 1.96
N LYS A 69 17.63 4.11 2.23
CA LYS A 69 16.68 5.22 2.12
C LYS A 69 16.78 6.02 3.42
N PRO A 70 17.43 7.20 3.45
CA PRO A 70 17.16 8.12 4.53
C PRO A 70 15.66 8.35 4.52
N THR A 71 15.03 8.04 5.64
CA THR A 71 13.71 8.53 6.01
C THR A 71 13.83 10.05 6.05
N LYS A 72 13.84 10.69 4.88
CA LYS A 72 13.55 12.11 4.79
C LYS A 72 12.07 12.22 5.15
N HIS A 73 11.83 12.31 6.46
CA HIS A 73 10.78 13.15 6.99
C HIS A 73 10.74 14.41 6.12
N PRO A 74 9.62 14.72 5.45
CA PRO A 74 9.38 16.09 5.04
C PRO A 74 8.96 16.85 6.30
N ASP A 75 9.88 17.05 7.25
CA ASP A 75 9.63 17.95 8.37
C ASP A 75 10.51 19.19 8.23
N SER A 76 9.78 20.25 7.87
CA SER A 76 9.96 21.63 8.30
C SER A 76 11.18 22.39 7.76
N THR A 77 10.93 23.35 6.88
CA THR A 77 11.22 24.78 7.12
C THR A 77 10.74 25.61 5.93
N ASN A 78 9.57 26.22 6.04
CA ASN A 78 9.48 27.67 5.80
C ASN A 78 8.28 28.25 6.57
N VAL A 79 8.51 28.48 7.86
CA VAL A 79 7.73 29.41 8.66
C VAL A 79 8.04 30.81 8.10
N HIS A 80 7.20 31.34 7.22
CA HIS A 80 7.12 32.79 7.00
C HIS A 80 6.05 33.34 7.94
N GLN A 81 6.47 33.68 9.16
CA GLN A 81 5.82 34.74 9.93
C GLN A 81 6.47 36.08 9.55
N VAL A 82 5.68 37.15 9.73
CA VAL A 82 5.97 38.59 9.50
C VAL A 82 5.52 39.03 8.09
N SER A 83 4.64 40.02 7.87
CA SER A 83 4.17 41.12 8.70
C SER A 83 2.80 41.61 8.22
N ASN A 84 2.08 42.31 9.10
CA ASN A 84 0.86 43.06 8.82
C ASN A 84 0.89 43.88 7.52
N LYS A 85 -0.22 43.81 6.77
CA LYS A 85 -0.76 44.97 6.08
C LYS A 85 -2.29 44.89 6.12
N GLU A 86 -2.88 45.75 6.94
CA GLU A 86 -4.22 46.27 6.72
C GLU A 86 -4.29 46.84 5.31
N GLU A 87 -5.23 46.34 4.50
CA GLU A 87 -5.86 47.18 3.49
C GLU A 87 -7.35 46.82 3.44
N ASN A 88 -8.10 47.71 4.07
CA ASN A 88 -9.54 47.82 4.04
C ASN A 88 -9.95 48.30 2.64
N THR A 89 -10.72 47.53 1.88
CA THR A 89 -11.70 48.13 0.96
C THR A 89 -12.87 47.18 0.70
N ASN A 90 -14.06 47.66 1.06
CA ASN A 90 -15.40 47.26 0.59
C ASN A 90 -15.39 46.65 -0.82
N GLU A 91 -16.26 45.66 -1.08
CA GLU A 91 -17.36 45.82 -2.05
C GLU A 91 -18.57 44.95 -1.67
N HIS A 92 -19.73 45.52 -1.96
CA HIS A 92 -21.09 45.25 -1.51
C HIS A 92 -21.79 44.30 -2.50
N PHE A 93 -22.60 43.35 -2.02
CA PHE A 93 -23.88 42.95 -2.62
C PHE A 93 -24.71 42.17 -1.60
#